data_AF-A0A2E5TUX7-F1
#
_entry.id   AF-A0A2E5TUX7-F1
#
_cell.length_a   1.000
_cell.length_b   1.000
_cell.length_c   1.000
_cell.angle_alpha   90.00
_cell.angle_beta   90.00
_cell.angle_gamma   90.00
#
_symmetry.space_group_name_H-M   'P 1'
#
loop_
_entity.id
_entity.type
_entity.pdbx_description
1 polymer ?
#
loop_
_entity_poly.entity_id
_entity_poly.type
_entity_poly.pdbx_seq_one_letter_code
_entity_poly.pdbx_strand_id
1 'polypeptide(L)'
;MRHIIFLIITSIGLNAQPRPFPVPNRIPGGVRIPASPRPANFGGPTIKGEHVKLINGDIFRGEFTGFNNEGKMLWSHPAIEPTLHIDPLQLATLTLGSENVEKKDHIGNIQLINGDKLLGDFLSLSKDKLVLNTWYAGKLTLNRHAIQTLVPGQTKLETIYQGPNSEDVKQWKHTNSGTYKWTFKNDGFQSNGSSANVGRMFGDIPNSSKIEFDYQWSSGSPSIYLSVLTDNLASYSSGNCYSIRISSTTMYVYRYSKVDGRLSSSRLTPSTVTHRFNRARLKANVAICVNPGKKTLAVLVDGRLVGSFRDNSGRPADLLGKGIAFHSRSSIPARISNLSISKWDGALPNSSTNSNNTTKDDYVMFTNEDTISGNLIGIEKGVMKFKTEFAELPIPLNTVNYIHMAKENLRNPIISSKSVRATLLDDIRITGEIKSWEKDKVKLSSPVFGEAIFNANAFKTIEFNLGKPRTTASSLSPTPARSGTVNAQKIPAIEILRQQIQREVRPIKKR
;
A
#
# COMPACT_ATOMS: atom_id res chain seq x y z
N MET A 1 45.42 33.36 -69.68
CA MET A 1 44.47 32.24 -69.74
C MET A 1 43.65 32.23 -68.45
N ARG A 2 42.34 32.45 -68.58
CA ARG A 2 41.34 32.46 -67.50
C ARG A 2 40.56 31.15 -67.59
N HIS A 3 40.34 30.47 -66.47
CA HIS A 3 39.24 29.51 -66.36
C HIS A 3 38.39 29.81 -65.13
N ILE A 4 37.09 29.82 -65.42
CA ILE A 4 35.96 30.25 -64.60
C ILE A 4 35.30 29.00 -64.03
N ILE A 5 34.92 29.09 -62.76
CA ILE A 5 34.14 28.10 -62.00
C ILE A 5 32.66 28.26 -62.38
N PHE A 6 31.96 27.16 -62.65
CA PHE A 6 30.50 27.12 -62.70
C PHE A 6 29.94 26.15 -61.66
N LEU A 7 29.09 26.70 -60.79
CA LEU A 7 28.22 26.01 -59.85
C LEU A 7 26.92 25.63 -60.58
N ILE A 8 26.40 24.42 -60.39
CA ILE A 8 25.01 24.06 -60.70
C ILE A 8 24.37 23.46 -59.45
N ILE A 9 23.29 24.10 -59.02
CA ILE A 9 22.37 23.67 -57.96
C ILE A 9 21.21 22.94 -58.64
N THR A 10 20.86 21.74 -58.18
CA THR A 10 19.57 21.11 -58.49
C THR A 10 18.87 20.68 -57.21
N SER A 11 17.67 21.24 -57.04
CA SER A 11 16.71 20.96 -55.99
C SER A 11 15.78 19.81 -56.41
N ILE A 12 15.58 18.81 -55.55
CA ILE A 12 14.50 17.82 -55.70
C ILE A 12 13.77 17.69 -54.36
N GLY A 13 12.49 18.03 -54.37
CA GLY A 13 11.57 17.97 -53.22
C GLY A 13 10.93 16.59 -53.01
N LEU A 14 10.56 16.34 -51.75
CA LEU A 14 9.79 15.23 -51.22
C LEU A 14 8.42 15.04 -51.91
N ASN A 15 8.03 13.79 -52.17
CA ASN A 15 6.74 13.21 -51.77
C ASN A 15 6.53 11.78 -52.33
N ALA A 16 6.62 10.75 -51.49
CA ALA A 16 5.98 9.45 -51.75
C ALA A 16 5.81 8.67 -50.43
N GLN A 17 4.56 8.52 -49.98
CA GLN A 17 4.15 7.63 -48.88
C GLN A 17 3.99 6.18 -49.42
N PRO A 18 4.45 5.13 -48.70
CA PRO A 18 4.16 3.75 -49.08
C PRO A 18 2.73 3.33 -48.68
N ARG A 19 2.03 2.68 -49.61
CA ARG A 19 0.65 2.16 -49.45
C ARG A 19 0.60 0.96 -48.48
N PRO A 20 -0.50 0.75 -47.73
CA PRO A 20 -0.67 -0.43 -46.88
C PRO A 20 -1.13 -1.66 -47.68
N PHE A 21 -0.65 -2.84 -47.28
CA PHE A 21 -1.06 -4.15 -47.81
C PHE A 21 -2.54 -4.46 -47.51
N PRO A 22 -3.26 -5.18 -48.40
CA PRO A 22 -4.63 -5.59 -48.15
C PRO A 22 -4.71 -6.72 -47.11
N VAL A 23 -5.66 -6.59 -46.19
CA VAL A 23 -5.96 -7.56 -45.13
C VAL A 23 -6.84 -8.69 -45.70
N PRO A 24 -6.61 -9.99 -45.38
CA PRO A 24 -7.50 -11.06 -45.82
C PRO A 24 -8.87 -10.99 -45.12
N ASN A 25 -9.93 -11.21 -45.89
CA ASN A 25 -11.32 -11.26 -45.41
C ASN A 25 -11.53 -12.32 -44.31
N ARG A 26 -12.22 -11.92 -43.24
CA ARG A 26 -12.67 -12.83 -42.16
C ARG A 26 -13.74 -13.79 -42.67
N ILE A 27 -13.53 -15.08 -42.41
CA ILE A 27 -14.57 -16.12 -42.48
C ILE A 27 -15.56 -15.88 -41.31
N PRO A 28 -16.88 -15.89 -41.52
CA PRO A 28 -17.85 -15.72 -40.45
C PRO A 28 -18.06 -17.05 -39.70
N GLY A 29 -17.53 -17.13 -38.48
CA GLY A 29 -17.66 -18.32 -37.63
C GLY A 29 -16.90 -18.17 -36.30
N GLY A 30 -17.18 -17.11 -35.56
CA GLY A 30 -16.52 -16.83 -34.27
C GLY A 30 -17.32 -17.40 -33.10
N VAL A 31 -16.79 -18.43 -32.45
CA VAL A 31 -17.21 -18.88 -31.11
C VAL A 31 -17.18 -17.66 -30.17
N ARG A 32 -18.28 -17.43 -29.46
CA ARG A 32 -18.46 -16.30 -28.55
C ARG A 32 -17.53 -16.50 -27.33
N ILE A 33 -16.38 -15.84 -27.32
CA ILE A 33 -15.50 -15.80 -26.15
C ILE A 33 -16.26 -15.03 -25.06
N PRO A 34 -16.51 -15.61 -23.87
CA PRO A 34 -17.16 -14.89 -22.79
C PRO A 34 -16.32 -13.68 -22.40
N ALA A 35 -16.97 -12.52 -22.23
CA ALA A 35 -16.32 -11.29 -21.84
C ALA A 35 -15.58 -11.48 -20.51
N SER A 36 -14.31 -11.08 -20.46
CA SER A 36 -13.52 -11.05 -19.24
C SER A 36 -14.27 -10.30 -18.13
N PRO A 37 -14.24 -10.77 -16.87
CA PRO A 37 -14.88 -10.06 -15.78
C PRO A 37 -14.31 -8.64 -15.68
N ARG A 38 -15.21 -7.66 -15.56
CA ARG A 38 -14.88 -6.25 -15.42
C ARG A 38 -13.91 -6.09 -14.23
N PRO A 39 -12.76 -5.42 -14.38
CA PRO A 39 -11.85 -5.20 -13.26
C PRO A 39 -12.59 -4.46 -12.15
N ALA A 40 -12.35 -4.87 -10.89
CA ALA A 40 -12.90 -4.20 -9.72
C ALA A 40 -12.57 -2.70 -9.78
N ASN A 41 -13.61 -1.86 -9.74
CA ASN A 41 -13.48 -0.44 -9.99
C ASN A 41 -13.09 0.29 -8.68
N PHE A 42 -11.80 0.47 -8.39
CA PHE A 42 -11.36 1.22 -7.20
C PHE A 42 -11.64 2.75 -7.27
N GLY A 43 -12.11 3.23 -8.42
CA GLY A 43 -12.41 4.64 -8.71
C GLY A 43 -13.74 5.09 -8.12
N GLY A 44 -13.70 5.63 -6.90
CA GLY A 44 -14.70 6.56 -6.39
C GLY A 44 -14.09 7.96 -6.28
N PRO A 45 -14.88 9.04 -6.44
CA PRO A 45 -14.39 10.42 -6.42
C PRO A 45 -13.59 10.74 -5.15
N THR A 46 -12.54 11.56 -5.27
CA THR A 46 -11.80 12.13 -4.13
C THR A 46 -12.70 13.17 -3.45
N ILE A 47 -13.21 12.83 -2.27
CA ILE A 47 -14.10 13.69 -1.50
C ILE A 47 -13.24 14.43 -0.49
N LYS A 48 -13.25 15.77 -0.59
CA LYS A 48 -12.61 16.65 0.38
C LYS A 48 -13.49 16.81 1.61
N GLY A 49 -12.85 17.01 2.75
CA GLY A 49 -13.52 17.20 4.03
C GLY A 49 -13.96 15.89 4.67
N GLU A 50 -14.58 16.03 5.83
CA GLU A 50 -15.11 14.93 6.60
C GLU A 50 -16.28 14.25 5.89
N HIS A 51 -16.22 12.91 5.86
CA HIS A 51 -17.23 12.11 5.18
C HIS A 51 -17.24 10.67 5.67
N VAL A 52 -18.42 10.06 5.58
CA VAL A 52 -18.63 8.66 5.86
C VAL A 52 -19.00 7.92 4.58
N LYS A 53 -18.37 6.76 4.37
CA LYS A 53 -18.65 5.85 3.28
C LYS A 53 -19.31 4.59 3.82
N LEU A 54 -20.42 4.18 3.21
CA LEU A 54 -21.13 2.95 3.51
C LEU A 54 -20.57 1.76 2.73
N ILE A 55 -20.88 0.54 3.17
CA ILE A 55 -20.48 -0.73 2.53
C ILE A 55 -21.07 -0.87 1.13
N ASN A 56 -22.27 -0.35 0.89
CA ASN A 56 -22.90 -0.31 -0.43
C ASN A 56 -22.18 0.66 -1.40
N GLY A 57 -21.30 1.52 -0.88
CA GLY A 57 -20.50 2.46 -1.65
C GLY A 57 -20.95 3.91 -1.54
N ASP A 58 -22.13 4.18 -0.96
CA ASP A 58 -22.66 5.54 -0.78
C ASP A 58 -21.75 6.37 0.10
N ILE A 59 -21.72 7.68 -0.14
CA ILE A 59 -20.85 8.60 0.59
C ILE A 59 -21.66 9.81 1.03
N PHE A 60 -21.60 10.09 2.32
CA PHE A 60 -22.26 11.23 2.95
C PHE A 60 -21.20 12.18 3.48
N ARG A 61 -21.27 13.45 3.08
CA ARG A 61 -20.50 14.53 3.70
C ARG A 61 -21.23 15.00 4.96
N GLY A 62 -20.51 15.67 5.84
CA GLY A 62 -21.05 16.09 7.14
C GLY A 62 -19.96 16.10 8.18
N GLU A 63 -20.38 16.00 9.44
CA GLU A 63 -19.52 16.05 10.61
C GLU A 63 -19.85 14.88 11.54
N PHE A 64 -18.82 14.15 11.97
CA PHE A 64 -18.94 13.12 12.99
C PHE A 64 -19.04 13.77 14.37
N THR A 65 -20.10 13.45 15.10
CA THR A 65 -20.33 14.01 16.44
C THR A 65 -20.19 12.98 17.56
N GLY A 66 -19.82 11.74 17.24
CA GLY A 66 -19.59 10.68 18.21
C GLY A 66 -20.47 9.45 18.00
N PHE A 67 -20.66 8.69 19.07
CA PHE A 67 -21.58 7.54 19.13
C PHE A 67 -22.61 7.76 20.24
N ASN A 68 -23.85 7.31 20.03
CA ASN A 68 -24.86 7.33 21.07
C ASN A 68 -24.76 6.12 22.02
N ASN A 69 -25.62 6.08 23.04
CA ASN A 69 -25.67 4.99 24.03
C ASN A 69 -26.03 3.62 23.44
N GLU A 70 -26.64 3.57 22.25
CA GLU A 70 -26.95 2.34 21.51
C GLU A 70 -25.77 1.90 20.61
N GLY A 71 -24.67 2.67 20.57
CA GLY A 71 -23.52 2.43 19.71
C GLY A 71 -23.71 2.83 18.25
N LYS A 72 -24.78 3.58 17.90
CA LYS A 72 -24.96 4.14 16.55
C LYS A 72 -24.08 5.37 16.38
N MET A 73 -23.51 5.53 15.18
CA MET A 73 -22.72 6.71 14.82
C MET A 73 -23.66 7.91 14.65
N LEU A 74 -23.32 9.01 15.31
CA LEU A 74 -24.00 10.29 15.19
C LEU A 74 -23.36 11.10 14.06
N TRP A 75 -24.18 11.54 13.11
CA TRP A 75 -23.74 12.23 11.90
C TRP A 75 -24.55 13.50 11.67
N SER A 76 -23.89 14.65 11.71
CA SER A 76 -24.50 15.95 11.47
C SER A 76 -24.34 16.37 10.01
N HIS A 77 -25.39 16.98 9.43
CA HIS A 77 -25.33 17.57 8.09
C HIS A 77 -26.04 18.92 8.09
N PRO A 78 -25.46 20.00 7.52
CA PRO A 78 -26.02 21.35 7.59
C PRO A 78 -27.44 21.53 7.03
N ALA A 79 -27.88 20.61 6.16
CA ALA A 79 -29.20 20.66 5.52
C ALA A 79 -30.17 19.58 5.99
N ILE A 80 -29.83 18.80 7.03
CA ILE A 80 -30.68 17.69 7.53
C ILE A 80 -30.80 17.81 9.05
N GLU A 81 -32.04 17.95 9.52
CA GLU A 81 -32.40 17.86 10.93
C GLU A 81 -33.53 16.83 11.11
N PRO A 82 -33.49 15.96 12.16
CA PRO A 82 -32.48 15.89 13.21
C PRO A 82 -31.18 15.18 12.77
N THR A 83 -30.18 15.12 13.67
CA THR A 83 -28.92 14.39 13.47
C THR A 83 -29.17 12.96 13.01
N LEU A 84 -28.42 12.50 12.00
CA LEU A 84 -28.55 11.17 11.44
C LEU A 84 -27.88 10.13 12.36
N HIS A 85 -28.52 8.97 12.50
CA HIS A 85 -27.96 7.82 13.18
C HIS A 85 -27.59 6.74 12.17
N ILE A 86 -26.30 6.42 12.05
CA ILE A 86 -25.81 5.42 11.10
C ILE A 86 -25.44 4.15 11.86
N ASP A 87 -25.96 3.02 11.41
CA ASP A 87 -25.60 1.69 11.92
C ASP A 87 -24.13 1.38 11.58
N PRO A 88 -23.25 1.14 12.57
CA PRO A 88 -21.85 0.78 12.35
C PRO A 88 -21.66 -0.45 11.45
N LEU A 89 -22.65 -1.36 11.38
CA LEU A 89 -22.59 -2.53 10.51
C LEU A 89 -22.70 -2.20 9.02
N GLN A 90 -23.17 -0.99 8.68
CA GLN A 90 -23.27 -0.47 7.32
C GLN A 90 -22.09 0.41 6.93
N LEU A 91 -21.21 0.77 7.87
CA LEU A 91 -20.06 1.61 7.63
C LEU A 91 -18.92 0.86 6.94
N ALA A 92 -18.31 1.48 5.92
CA ALA A 92 -17.05 1.01 5.35
C ALA A 92 -15.87 1.84 5.87
N THR A 93 -15.99 3.17 5.83
CA THR A 93 -14.91 4.07 6.22
C THR A 93 -15.48 5.39 6.75
N LEU A 94 -14.94 5.89 7.84
CA LEU A 94 -15.07 7.27 8.28
C LEU A 94 -13.76 7.99 7.99
N THR A 95 -13.82 9.14 7.32
CA THR A 95 -12.68 10.05 7.12
C THR A 95 -12.95 11.30 7.91
N LEU A 96 -12.08 11.62 8.87
CA LEU A 96 -12.20 12.78 9.74
C LEU A 96 -11.46 13.98 9.15
N GLY A 97 -11.87 15.19 9.54
CA GLY A 97 -11.09 16.40 9.30
C GLY A 97 -9.72 16.30 9.99
N SER A 98 -8.68 16.86 9.35
CA SER A 98 -7.36 17.00 9.99
C SER A 98 -7.27 18.38 10.61
N GLU A 99 -7.30 18.45 11.93
CA GLU A 99 -6.93 19.67 12.66
C GLU A 99 -5.41 19.70 12.90
N ASN A 100 -4.84 20.91 13.00
CA ASN A 100 -3.45 21.06 13.41
C ASN A 100 -3.33 20.67 14.89
N VAL A 101 -2.76 19.51 15.15
CA VAL A 101 -2.42 19.05 16.49
C VAL A 101 -0.95 19.30 16.74
N GLU A 102 -0.60 19.86 17.90
CA GLU A 102 0.79 19.89 18.35
C GLU A 102 1.25 18.46 18.62
N LYS A 103 2.25 18.01 17.86
CA LYS A 103 2.80 16.66 17.96
C LYS A 103 4.21 16.74 18.49
N LYS A 104 4.55 15.81 19.38
CA LYS A 104 5.94 15.53 19.70
C LYS A 104 6.50 14.54 18.69
N ASP A 105 7.66 14.85 18.14
CA ASP A 105 8.39 13.92 17.28
C ASP A 105 8.79 12.67 18.06
N HIS A 106 8.51 11.51 17.48
CA HIS A 106 8.94 10.21 17.95
C HIS A 106 9.64 9.48 16.81
N ILE A 107 10.67 8.72 17.15
CA ILE A 107 11.54 8.04 16.18
C ILE A 107 11.52 6.52 16.38
N GLY A 108 10.99 6.05 17.51
CA GLY A 108 10.84 4.63 17.78
C GLY A 108 9.67 4.02 17.01
N ASN A 109 9.93 3.00 16.20
CA ASN A 109 8.93 2.32 15.37
C ASN A 109 8.67 0.89 15.85
N ILE A 110 7.40 0.51 15.89
CA ILE A 110 6.95 -0.81 16.35
C ILE A 110 6.03 -1.39 15.30
N GLN A 111 6.33 -2.60 14.84
CA GLN A 111 5.43 -3.39 14.00
C GLN A 111 4.85 -4.53 14.84
N LEU A 112 3.53 -4.63 14.85
CA LEU A 112 2.81 -5.75 15.45
C LEU A 112 2.53 -6.83 14.40
N ILE A 113 2.36 -8.07 14.86
CA ILE A 113 2.10 -9.23 14.00
C ILE A 113 0.78 -9.15 13.23
N ASN A 114 -0.19 -8.38 13.74
CA ASN A 114 -1.47 -8.11 13.06
C ASN A 114 -1.33 -7.06 11.93
N GLY A 115 -0.14 -6.50 11.73
CA GLY A 115 0.14 -5.47 10.73
C GLY A 115 -0.03 -4.04 11.22
N ASP A 116 -0.40 -3.83 12.49
CA ASP A 116 -0.46 -2.50 13.09
C ASP A 116 0.94 -1.91 13.30
N LYS A 117 1.03 -0.58 13.17
CA LYS A 117 2.27 0.18 13.24
C LYS A 117 2.11 1.28 14.28
N LEU A 118 3.03 1.34 15.23
CA LEU A 118 3.03 2.35 16.29
C LEU A 118 4.34 3.13 16.26
N LEU A 119 4.24 4.41 16.64
CA LEU A 119 5.34 5.33 16.74
C LEU A 119 5.41 5.86 18.18
N GLY A 120 6.57 5.77 18.83
CA GLY A 120 6.73 6.22 20.21
C GLY A 120 8.12 5.99 20.78
N ASP A 121 8.43 6.69 21.86
CA ASP A 121 9.70 6.53 22.58
C ASP A 121 9.63 5.28 23.47
N PHE A 122 10.69 4.48 23.45
CA PHE A 122 10.81 3.28 24.28
C PHE A 122 11.07 3.64 25.74
N LEU A 123 10.15 3.30 26.64
CA LEU A 123 10.33 3.52 28.07
C LEU A 123 10.90 2.28 28.77
N SER A 124 10.28 1.12 28.55
CA SER A 124 10.74 -0.14 29.15
C SER A 124 10.17 -1.36 28.45
N LEU A 125 10.90 -2.48 28.48
CA LEU A 125 10.43 -3.78 28.04
C LEU A 125 10.71 -4.82 29.12
N SER A 126 9.70 -5.60 29.48
CA SER A 126 9.77 -6.70 30.44
C SER A 126 9.48 -8.04 29.76
N LYS A 127 9.29 -9.10 30.55
CA LYS A 127 8.91 -10.43 30.03
C LYS A 127 7.60 -10.41 29.23
N ASP A 128 6.64 -9.58 29.63
CA ASP A 128 5.27 -9.63 29.08
C ASP A 128 4.83 -8.34 28.39
N LYS A 129 5.51 -7.22 28.65
CA LYS A 129 5.03 -5.90 28.26
C LYS A 129 6.13 -5.03 27.67
N LEU A 130 5.79 -4.25 26.64
CA LEU A 130 6.54 -3.09 26.18
C LEU A 130 5.76 -1.83 26.56
N VAL A 131 6.44 -0.84 27.10
CA VAL A 131 5.85 0.45 27.46
C VAL A 131 6.46 1.53 26.59
N LEU A 132 5.60 2.28 25.92
CA LEU A 132 5.94 3.38 25.03
C LEU A 132 5.42 4.70 25.59
N ASN A 133 6.09 5.78 25.26
CA ASN A 133 5.54 7.13 25.34
C ASN A 133 5.16 7.59 23.93
N THR A 134 3.92 8.00 23.73
CA THR A 134 3.39 8.43 22.43
C THR A 134 2.68 9.77 22.57
N TRP A 135 2.73 10.59 21.52
CA TRP A 135 2.04 11.88 21.50
C TRP A 135 0.50 11.71 21.44
N TYR A 136 0.03 10.58 20.88
CA TYR A 136 -1.39 10.34 20.61
C TYR A 136 -2.13 9.57 21.71
N ALA A 137 -1.44 8.89 22.63
CA ALA A 137 -2.04 8.12 23.72
C ALA A 137 -1.26 8.21 25.05
N GLY A 138 -0.23 9.05 25.12
CA GLY A 138 0.65 9.13 26.28
C GLY A 138 1.37 7.80 26.52
N LYS A 139 1.28 7.27 27.75
CA LYS A 139 1.92 6.01 28.11
C LYS A 139 1.09 4.82 27.59
N LEU A 140 1.56 4.18 26.52
CA LEU A 140 0.90 3.02 25.92
C LEU A 140 1.63 1.73 26.30
N THR A 141 0.89 0.75 26.80
CA THR A 141 1.43 -0.55 27.19
C THR A 141 0.99 -1.63 26.22
N LEU A 142 1.95 -2.31 25.59
CA LEU A 142 1.74 -3.34 24.59
C LEU A 142 2.06 -4.72 25.17
N ASN A 143 1.30 -5.74 24.79
CA ASN A 143 1.66 -7.14 25.01
C ASN A 143 2.89 -7.49 24.18
N ARG A 144 3.96 -7.91 24.85
CA ARG A 144 5.23 -8.27 24.20
C ARG A 144 5.08 -9.38 23.15
N HIS A 145 4.16 -10.31 23.35
CA HIS A 145 3.92 -11.43 22.43
C HIS A 145 3.21 -11.00 21.13
N ALA A 146 2.70 -9.78 21.04
CA ALA A 146 2.12 -9.23 19.80
C ALA A 146 3.13 -8.46 18.95
N ILE A 147 4.32 -8.17 19.50
CA ILE A 147 5.35 -7.35 18.87
C ILE A 147 6.13 -8.20 17.91
N GLN A 148 6.09 -7.86 16.63
CA GLN A 148 6.91 -8.54 15.64
C GLN A 148 8.32 -7.93 15.61
N THR A 149 8.40 -6.60 15.66
CA THR A 149 9.63 -5.88 15.40
C THR A 149 9.71 -4.55 16.14
N LEU A 150 10.91 -4.19 16.56
CA LEU A 150 11.20 -2.92 17.24
C LEU A 150 12.38 -2.22 16.58
N VAL A 151 12.20 -0.93 16.31
CA VAL A 151 13.27 0.00 15.93
C VAL A 151 13.31 1.03 17.05
N PRO A 152 14.30 0.98 17.96
CA PRO A 152 14.34 1.86 19.12
C PRO A 152 14.32 3.36 18.83
N GLY A 153 14.70 3.73 17.60
CA GLY A 153 14.70 5.11 17.14
C GLY A 153 15.84 5.95 17.70
N GLN A 154 16.60 5.48 18.69
CA GLN A 154 17.77 6.19 19.22
C GLN A 154 18.89 6.36 18.17
N THR A 155 18.82 5.59 17.10
CA THR A 155 19.61 5.79 15.88
C THR A 155 18.72 6.50 14.87
N LYS A 156 19.05 7.77 14.58
CA LYS A 156 18.43 8.50 13.48
C LYS A 156 18.95 7.91 12.17
N LEU A 157 18.40 6.78 11.72
CA LEU A 157 18.49 6.45 10.30
C LEU A 157 17.78 7.59 9.58
N GLU A 158 18.54 8.30 8.76
CA GLU A 158 18.06 9.47 8.05
C GLU A 158 17.02 9.02 7.02
N THR A 159 15.75 9.10 7.41
CA THR A 159 14.61 8.92 6.49
C THR A 159 14.54 10.14 5.59
N ILE A 160 14.89 9.96 4.32
CA ILE A 160 14.88 11.01 3.29
C ILE A 160 13.47 11.24 2.76
N TYR A 161 12.64 10.19 2.81
CA TYR A 161 11.29 10.27 2.29
C TYR A 161 10.35 9.31 3.00
N GLN A 162 9.13 9.79 3.25
CA GLN A 162 7.98 9.02 3.70
C GLN A 162 6.74 9.51 2.93
N GLY A 163 6.01 8.59 2.29
CA GLY A 163 4.81 8.91 1.53
C GLY A 163 4.36 7.73 0.66
N PRO A 164 3.70 7.94 -0.49
CA PRO A 164 3.11 9.20 -0.94
C PRO A 164 1.95 9.62 -0.03
N ASN A 165 1.78 10.92 0.16
CA ASN A 165 0.68 11.52 0.92
C ASN A 165 0.00 12.62 0.09
N SER A 166 -1.09 13.19 0.61
CA SER A 166 -1.87 14.20 -0.12
C SER A 166 -1.09 15.48 -0.43
N GLU A 167 -0.03 15.79 0.32
CA GLU A 167 0.77 17.00 0.16
C GLU A 167 1.83 16.83 -0.93
N ASP A 168 2.46 15.65 -1.00
CA ASP A 168 3.58 15.39 -1.89
C ASP A 168 3.17 14.84 -3.27
N VAL A 169 1.90 14.44 -3.44
CA VAL A 169 1.39 13.82 -4.68
C VAL A 169 1.69 14.64 -5.94
N LYS A 170 1.73 15.97 -5.84
CA LYS A 170 2.05 16.86 -6.98
C LYS A 170 3.47 16.67 -7.51
N GLN A 171 4.36 16.11 -6.71
CA GLN A 171 5.75 15.83 -7.07
C GLN A 171 5.91 14.48 -7.78
N TRP A 172 4.84 13.68 -7.83
CA TRP A 172 4.79 12.40 -8.54
C TRP A 172 4.31 12.58 -9.97
N LYS A 173 5.04 11.99 -10.92
CA LYS A 173 4.72 12.00 -12.35
C LYS A 173 4.03 10.71 -12.75
N HIS A 174 2.96 10.85 -13.52
CA HIS A 174 2.15 9.75 -14.03
C HIS A 174 2.24 9.67 -15.56
N THR A 175 2.22 8.46 -16.09
CA THR A 175 1.89 8.29 -17.51
C THR A 175 0.38 8.39 -17.69
N ASN A 176 -0.08 9.51 -18.26
CA ASN A 176 -1.52 9.82 -18.41
C ASN A 176 -2.12 9.40 -19.76
N SER A 177 -1.32 8.81 -20.65
CA SER A 177 -1.76 8.39 -21.99
C SER A 177 -2.19 6.92 -21.97
N GLY A 178 -3.49 6.66 -22.01
CA GLY A 178 -4.06 5.32 -22.20
C GLY A 178 -5.24 4.99 -21.28
N THR A 179 -5.87 3.84 -21.52
CA THR A 179 -6.98 3.31 -20.70
C THR A 179 -6.55 2.92 -19.28
N TYR A 180 -5.26 2.60 -19.10
CA TYR A 180 -4.67 2.21 -17.83
C TYR A 180 -3.89 3.38 -17.22
N LYS A 181 -4.04 3.59 -15.91
CA LYS A 181 -3.45 4.71 -15.16
C LYS A 181 -3.13 4.30 -13.73
N TRP A 182 -2.25 5.07 -13.10
CA TRP A 182 -2.09 5.09 -11.65
C TRP A 182 -2.82 6.30 -11.09
N THR A 183 -3.65 6.10 -10.07
CA THR A 183 -4.37 7.17 -9.37
C THR A 183 -3.96 7.22 -7.91
N PHE A 184 -3.69 8.42 -7.38
CA PHE A 184 -3.45 8.60 -5.97
C PHE A 184 -4.77 8.59 -5.17
N LYS A 185 -4.82 7.78 -4.11
CA LYS A 185 -5.97 7.68 -3.21
C LYS A 185 -5.55 7.11 -1.85
N ASN A 186 -6.03 7.69 -0.77
CA ASN A 186 -5.76 7.25 0.61
C ASN A 186 -4.25 7.03 0.88
N ASP A 187 -3.38 7.97 0.50
CA ASP A 187 -1.93 7.86 0.73
C ASP A 187 -1.27 6.67 0.02
N GLY A 188 -1.68 6.46 -1.24
CA GLY A 188 -1.09 5.42 -2.07
C GLY A 188 -1.52 5.51 -3.52
N PHE A 189 -0.74 4.92 -4.41
CA PHE A 189 -1.03 4.85 -5.83
C PHE A 189 -1.72 3.53 -6.17
N GLN A 190 -2.80 3.62 -6.94
CA GLN A 190 -3.59 2.47 -7.39
C GLN A 190 -3.51 2.37 -8.91
N SER A 191 -3.07 1.22 -9.40
CA SER A 191 -3.08 0.87 -10.82
C SER A 191 -4.35 0.11 -11.17
N ASN A 192 -4.96 0.42 -12.32
CA ASN A 192 -6.11 -0.30 -12.88
C ASN A 192 -5.76 -1.22 -14.07
N GLY A 193 -4.48 -1.46 -14.34
CA GLY A 193 -4.03 -2.39 -15.39
C GLY A 193 -2.59 -2.17 -15.83
N SER A 194 -2.21 -2.74 -16.98
CA SER A 194 -0.82 -2.80 -17.44
C SER A 194 -0.37 -1.52 -18.13
N SER A 195 0.94 -1.28 -18.12
CA SER A 195 1.64 -0.25 -18.91
C SER A 195 1.51 1.20 -18.43
N ALA A 196 0.83 1.44 -17.32
CA ALA A 196 0.89 2.73 -16.63
C ALA A 196 2.08 2.79 -15.67
N ASN A 197 2.63 3.99 -15.49
CA ASN A 197 3.75 4.26 -14.58
C ASN A 197 3.42 5.40 -13.62
N VAL A 198 4.02 5.34 -12.43
CA VAL A 198 4.07 6.44 -11.47
C VAL A 198 5.45 6.49 -10.85
N GLY A 199 6.04 7.68 -10.78
CA GLY A 199 7.39 7.82 -10.23
C GLY A 199 7.71 9.25 -9.81
N ARG A 200 8.77 9.41 -9.04
CA ARG A 200 9.25 10.70 -8.54
C ARG A 200 10.77 10.76 -8.65
N MET A 201 11.27 11.95 -8.98
CA MET A 201 12.69 12.29 -8.84
C MET A 201 12.92 12.86 -7.44
N PHE A 202 14.00 12.45 -6.80
CA PHE A 202 14.43 12.98 -5.51
C PHE A 202 15.66 13.87 -5.69
N GLY A 203 15.77 14.92 -4.88
CA GLY A 203 16.94 15.82 -4.91
C GLY A 203 18.21 15.08 -4.51
N ASP A 204 18.09 14.20 -3.52
CA ASP A 204 19.15 13.29 -3.13
C ASP A 204 18.64 11.91 -2.72
N ILE A 205 19.45 10.90 -2.98
CA ILE A 205 19.28 9.52 -2.49
C ILE A 205 20.66 9.06 -1.99
N PRO A 206 20.79 8.60 -0.74
CA PRO A 206 22.07 8.12 -0.24
C PRO A 206 22.64 7.01 -1.11
N ASN A 207 23.96 6.99 -1.24
CA ASN A 207 24.68 5.94 -1.96
C ASN A 207 24.42 4.53 -1.38
N SER A 208 24.00 4.43 -0.13
CA SER A 208 23.50 3.19 0.45
C SER A 208 22.09 3.47 0.97
N SER A 209 21.06 2.93 0.32
CA SER A 209 19.66 3.28 0.58
C SER A 209 18.74 2.06 0.64
N LYS A 210 17.69 2.18 1.47
CA LYS A 210 16.60 1.21 1.60
C LYS A 210 15.31 1.87 1.14
N ILE A 211 14.68 1.27 0.13
CA ILE A 211 13.38 1.67 -0.41
C ILE A 211 12.36 0.63 0.03
N GLU A 212 11.42 0.98 0.91
CA GLU A 212 10.44 0.05 1.45
C GLU A 212 9.02 0.51 1.19
N PHE A 213 8.12 -0.39 0.78
CA PHE A 213 6.72 -0.09 0.47
C PHE A 213 5.80 -1.29 0.66
N ASP A 214 4.51 -1.02 0.84
CA ASP A 214 3.46 -2.04 0.78
C ASP A 214 2.95 -2.21 -0.66
N TYR A 215 2.94 -3.45 -1.13
CA TYR A 215 2.35 -3.87 -2.40
C TYR A 215 1.09 -4.71 -2.18
N GLN A 216 -0.02 -4.32 -2.80
CA GLN A 216 -1.31 -5.03 -2.72
C GLN A 216 -1.84 -5.31 -4.12
N TRP A 217 -2.58 -6.40 -4.30
CA TRP A 217 -3.18 -6.78 -5.58
C TRP A 217 -4.58 -7.37 -5.38
N SER A 218 -5.43 -7.32 -6.40
CA SER A 218 -6.83 -7.74 -6.23
C SER A 218 -7.04 -9.26 -6.25
N SER A 219 -6.22 -10.00 -7.01
CA SER A 219 -6.35 -11.46 -7.18
C SER A 219 -5.17 -12.04 -7.97
N GLY A 220 -5.03 -13.37 -7.99
CA GLY A 220 -4.16 -14.07 -8.92
C GLY A 220 -2.66 -13.86 -8.70
N SER A 221 -1.91 -13.85 -9.80
CA SER A 221 -0.44 -13.77 -9.85
C SER A 221 0.01 -12.36 -10.24
N PRO A 222 0.35 -11.49 -9.29
CA PRO A 222 0.73 -10.11 -9.58
C PRO A 222 2.08 -10.03 -10.31
N SER A 223 2.32 -8.91 -10.99
CA SER A 223 3.60 -8.57 -11.60
C SER A 223 3.82 -7.06 -11.56
N ILE A 224 4.92 -6.64 -10.93
CA ILE A 224 5.32 -5.25 -10.81
C ILE A 224 6.80 -5.09 -11.14
N TYR A 225 7.12 -4.06 -11.94
CA TYR A 225 8.51 -3.66 -12.13
C TYR A 225 8.76 -2.36 -11.38
N LEU A 226 9.94 -2.25 -10.80
CA LEU A 226 10.41 -1.09 -10.08
C LEU A 226 11.72 -0.62 -10.72
N SER A 227 11.79 0.67 -11.03
CA SER A 227 13.04 1.32 -11.42
C SER A 227 13.57 2.09 -10.22
N VAL A 228 14.71 1.65 -9.70
CA VAL A 228 15.44 2.29 -8.60
C VAL A 228 16.64 3.03 -9.16
N LEU A 229 16.89 4.23 -8.62
CA LEU A 229 17.95 5.15 -9.06
C LEU A 229 17.84 5.42 -10.57
N THR A 230 16.63 5.79 -11.00
CA THR A 230 16.32 6.04 -12.41
C THR A 230 16.43 7.51 -12.81
N ASP A 231 16.84 7.78 -14.04
CA ASP A 231 16.73 9.09 -14.69
C ASP A 231 15.49 9.21 -15.60
N ASN A 232 14.69 8.14 -15.72
CA ASN A 232 13.54 8.06 -16.62
C ASN A 232 12.34 7.40 -15.93
N LEU A 233 11.44 8.23 -15.41
CA LEU A 233 10.23 7.74 -14.72
C LEU A 233 9.21 7.08 -15.66
N ALA A 234 9.29 7.32 -16.97
CA ALA A 234 8.32 6.83 -17.95
C ALA A 234 8.65 5.43 -18.48
N SER A 235 9.87 4.92 -18.27
CA SER A 235 10.29 3.63 -18.81
C SER A 235 11.22 2.89 -17.87
N TYR A 236 10.94 1.61 -17.65
CA TYR A 236 11.80 0.73 -16.84
C TYR A 236 13.05 0.23 -17.57
N SER A 237 13.22 0.55 -18.86
CA SER A 237 14.31 0.03 -19.70
C SER A 237 14.93 1.04 -20.66
N SER A 238 14.44 2.29 -20.69
CA SER A 238 14.89 3.34 -21.63
C SER A 238 15.63 4.48 -20.92
N GLY A 239 16.22 4.20 -19.77
CA GLY A 239 17.00 5.14 -18.96
C GLY A 239 18.14 4.43 -18.25
N ASN A 240 18.87 5.16 -17.44
CA ASN A 240 19.81 4.58 -16.49
C ASN A 240 19.05 4.16 -15.23
N CYS A 241 19.10 2.90 -14.83
CA CYS A 241 18.47 2.43 -13.58
C CYS A 241 18.93 1.02 -13.18
N TYR A 242 18.57 0.63 -11.95
CA TYR A 242 18.28 -0.76 -11.62
C TYR A 242 16.80 -1.04 -11.85
N SER A 243 16.49 -1.99 -12.75
CA SER A 243 15.13 -2.45 -13.03
C SER A 243 14.89 -3.79 -12.33
N ILE A 244 14.14 -3.76 -11.24
CA ILE A 244 13.74 -4.93 -10.44
C ILE A 244 12.37 -5.38 -10.94
N ARG A 245 12.30 -6.61 -11.45
CA ARG A 245 11.09 -7.20 -12.00
C ARG A 245 10.61 -8.30 -11.08
N ILE A 246 9.51 -8.08 -10.38
CA ILE A 246 8.97 -9.02 -9.39
C ILE A 246 7.67 -9.60 -9.93
N SER A 247 7.65 -10.91 -10.16
CA SER A 247 6.45 -11.66 -10.51
C SER A 247 5.88 -12.36 -9.26
N SER A 248 4.89 -13.23 -9.42
CA SER A 248 4.40 -14.05 -8.29
C SER A 248 5.40 -15.09 -7.79
N THR A 249 6.34 -15.52 -8.63
CA THR A 249 7.22 -16.66 -8.39
C THR A 249 8.70 -16.39 -8.65
N THR A 250 9.03 -15.34 -9.40
CA THR A 250 10.39 -15.09 -9.89
C THR A 250 10.72 -13.62 -9.84
N MET A 251 11.99 -13.34 -9.60
CA MET A 251 12.54 -12.01 -9.60
C MET A 251 13.75 -11.93 -10.53
N TYR A 252 13.82 -10.83 -11.28
CA TYR A 252 14.96 -10.49 -12.14
C TYR A 252 15.41 -9.07 -11.87
N VAL A 253 16.73 -8.84 -11.89
CA VAL A 253 17.28 -7.50 -11.75
C VAL A 253 18.19 -7.18 -12.93
N TYR A 254 17.97 -6.03 -13.55
CA TYR A 254 18.76 -5.52 -14.67
C TYR A 254 19.39 -4.19 -14.31
N ARG A 255 20.64 -3.99 -14.72
CA ARG A 255 21.28 -2.68 -14.85
C ARG A 255 21.06 -2.16 -16.26
N TYR A 256 20.24 -1.12 -16.41
CA TYR A 256 20.13 -0.36 -17.65
C TYR A 256 21.04 0.85 -17.59
N SER A 257 21.75 1.14 -18.68
CA SER A 257 22.62 2.30 -18.79
C SER A 257 22.70 2.81 -20.22
N LYS A 258 22.91 4.12 -20.38
CA LYS A 258 23.30 4.72 -21.65
C LYS A 258 24.83 4.73 -21.72
N VAL A 259 25.39 3.99 -22.67
CA VAL A 259 26.83 3.90 -22.93
C VAL A 259 27.05 4.40 -24.36
N ASP A 260 27.87 5.42 -24.54
CA ASP A 260 28.14 6.06 -25.84
C ASP A 260 26.87 6.43 -26.63
N GLY A 261 25.87 6.96 -25.91
CA GLY A 261 24.58 7.36 -26.47
C GLY A 261 23.62 6.21 -26.80
N ARG A 262 24.02 4.94 -26.59
CA ARG A 262 23.17 3.75 -26.82
C ARG A 262 22.71 3.11 -25.52
N LEU A 263 21.47 2.63 -25.51
CA LEU A 263 20.92 1.89 -24.37
C LEU A 263 21.50 0.47 -24.33
N SER A 264 22.03 0.09 -23.18
CA SER A 264 22.55 -1.25 -22.92
C SER A 264 22.00 -1.80 -21.60
N SER A 265 21.82 -3.12 -21.54
CA SER A 265 21.29 -3.82 -20.37
C SER A 265 22.21 -4.95 -19.93
N SER A 266 22.47 -5.05 -18.63
CA SER A 266 23.17 -6.17 -18.02
C SER A 266 22.29 -6.79 -16.95
N ARG A 267 22.20 -8.11 -16.90
CA ARG A 267 21.49 -8.78 -15.82
C ARG A 267 22.42 -8.94 -14.64
N LEU A 268 21.94 -8.63 -13.43
CA LEU A 268 22.72 -8.83 -12.22
C LEU A 268 22.87 -10.33 -11.93
N THR A 269 23.82 -10.67 -11.07
CA THR A 269 24.08 -12.05 -10.64
C THR A 269 23.55 -12.27 -9.22
N PRO A 270 22.75 -13.32 -8.94
CA PRO A 270 22.26 -14.32 -9.89
C PRO A 270 21.24 -13.73 -10.88
N SER A 271 21.15 -14.33 -12.06
CA SER A 271 20.28 -13.84 -13.14
C SER A 271 18.79 -13.93 -12.80
N THR A 272 18.41 -14.82 -11.89
CA THR A 272 17.05 -15.05 -11.42
C THR A 272 17.06 -15.54 -9.98
N VAL A 273 16.01 -15.19 -9.23
CA VAL A 273 15.74 -15.78 -7.92
C VAL A 273 14.27 -16.15 -7.83
N THR A 274 13.98 -17.28 -7.21
CA THR A 274 12.60 -17.73 -6.96
C THR A 274 12.12 -17.18 -5.62
N HIS A 275 10.88 -16.71 -5.58
CA HIS A 275 10.21 -16.33 -4.35
C HIS A 275 8.73 -16.72 -4.45
N ARG A 276 7.94 -16.49 -3.40
CA ARG A 276 6.48 -16.66 -3.45
C ARG A 276 5.79 -15.58 -2.65
N PHE A 277 4.90 -14.83 -3.30
CA PHE A 277 3.98 -13.97 -2.56
C PHE A 277 2.91 -14.79 -1.83
N ASN A 278 2.46 -14.28 -0.68
CA ASN A 278 1.37 -14.89 0.06
C ASN A 278 0.04 -14.66 -0.68
N ARG A 279 -0.47 -15.72 -1.32
CA ARG A 279 -1.69 -15.66 -2.13
C ARG A 279 -2.97 -15.46 -1.30
N ALA A 280 -2.95 -15.81 -0.01
CA ALA A 280 -4.10 -15.60 0.87
C ALA A 280 -4.19 -14.16 1.35
N ARG A 281 -3.05 -13.48 1.57
CA ARG A 281 -3.01 -12.10 2.06
C ARG A 281 -3.26 -11.06 0.97
N LEU A 282 -2.97 -11.38 -0.30
CA LEU A 282 -3.05 -10.46 -1.45
C LEU A 282 -2.31 -9.11 -1.21
N LYS A 283 -1.31 -9.15 -0.33
CA LYS A 283 -0.50 -8.03 0.14
C LYS A 283 0.88 -8.56 0.52
N ALA A 284 1.91 -7.76 0.29
CA ALA A 284 3.27 -7.97 0.75
C ALA A 284 3.90 -6.63 1.13
N ASN A 285 4.80 -6.63 2.12
CA ASN A 285 5.76 -5.55 2.32
C ASN A 285 7.04 -5.89 1.53
N VAL A 286 7.54 -4.94 0.74
CA VAL A 286 8.72 -5.13 -0.11
C VAL A 286 9.76 -4.09 0.26
N ALA A 287 11.01 -4.53 0.48
CA ALA A 287 12.14 -3.63 0.68
C ALA A 287 13.25 -3.92 -0.34
N ILE A 288 13.81 -2.86 -0.92
CA ILE A 288 14.97 -2.90 -1.81
C ILE A 288 16.12 -2.19 -1.10
N CYS A 289 17.17 -2.93 -0.78
CA CYS A 289 18.41 -2.40 -0.24
C CYS A 289 19.41 -2.27 -1.40
N VAL A 290 19.93 -1.08 -1.66
CA VAL A 290 20.84 -0.83 -2.80
C VAL A 290 22.06 -0.04 -2.36
N ASN A 291 23.24 -0.49 -2.79
CA ASN A 291 24.49 0.23 -2.66
C ASN A 291 25.26 0.17 -4.00
N PRO A 292 25.10 1.19 -4.87
CA PRO A 292 25.76 1.22 -6.16
C PRO A 292 27.29 1.27 -6.07
N GLY A 293 27.83 1.94 -5.05
CA GLY A 293 29.28 1.99 -4.81
C GLY A 293 29.89 0.60 -4.55
N LYS A 294 29.20 -0.22 -3.75
CA LYS A 294 29.55 -1.63 -3.50
C LYS A 294 29.05 -2.59 -4.60
N LYS A 295 28.27 -2.09 -5.57
CA LYS A 295 27.62 -2.88 -6.64
C LYS A 295 26.73 -4.01 -6.10
N THR A 296 26.03 -3.75 -4.99
CA THR A 296 25.16 -4.72 -4.33
C THR A 296 23.71 -4.25 -4.28
N LEU A 297 22.78 -5.19 -4.46
CA LEU A 297 21.35 -4.97 -4.32
C LEU A 297 20.71 -6.18 -3.63
N ALA A 298 19.83 -5.97 -2.68
CA ALA A 298 19.05 -7.04 -2.06
C ALA A 298 17.57 -6.69 -2.03
N VAL A 299 16.74 -7.73 -2.03
CA VAL A 299 15.29 -7.60 -1.99
C VAL A 299 14.75 -8.44 -0.85
N LEU A 300 13.91 -7.83 -0.03
CA LEU A 300 13.17 -8.48 1.04
C LEU A 300 11.68 -8.46 0.72
N VAL A 301 10.99 -9.55 1.08
CA VAL A 301 9.53 -9.65 1.03
C VAL A 301 9.04 -10.12 2.39
N ASP A 302 8.13 -9.37 2.99
CA ASP A 302 7.61 -9.58 4.35
C ASP A 302 8.74 -9.77 5.38
N GLY A 303 9.77 -8.93 5.29
CA GLY A 303 10.95 -8.94 6.16
C GLY A 303 11.95 -10.09 5.91
N ARG A 304 11.68 -10.99 4.96
CA ARG A 304 12.60 -12.08 4.60
C ARG A 304 13.46 -11.71 3.40
N LEU A 305 14.78 -11.95 3.47
CA LEU A 305 15.66 -11.85 2.30
C LEU A 305 15.24 -12.87 1.23
N VAL A 306 14.77 -12.39 0.08
CA VAL A 306 14.34 -13.24 -1.04
C VAL A 306 15.34 -13.24 -2.20
N GLY A 307 16.27 -12.29 -2.25
CA GLY A 307 17.33 -12.26 -3.24
C GLY A 307 18.42 -11.26 -2.89
N SER A 308 19.67 -11.64 -3.18
CA SER A 308 20.84 -10.76 -3.11
C SER A 308 21.55 -10.83 -4.46
N PHE A 309 21.90 -9.66 -4.99
CA PHE A 309 22.34 -9.45 -6.36
C PHE A 309 23.62 -8.62 -6.40
N ARG A 310 24.52 -8.98 -7.30
CA ARG A 310 25.74 -8.23 -7.63
C ARG A 310 25.64 -7.63 -9.02
N ASP A 311 25.93 -6.34 -9.11
CA ASP A 311 26.11 -5.63 -10.38
C ASP A 311 27.50 -5.94 -10.97
N ASN A 312 27.49 -6.86 -11.91
CA ASN A 312 28.63 -7.31 -12.70
C ASN A 312 28.71 -6.62 -14.08
N SER A 313 27.98 -5.51 -14.30
CA SER A 313 27.99 -4.78 -15.57
C SER A 313 29.31 -4.07 -15.89
N GLY A 314 30.18 -3.89 -14.88
CA GLY A 314 31.39 -3.08 -14.99
C GLY A 314 31.12 -1.57 -15.02
N ARG A 315 29.86 -1.13 -15.07
CA ARG A 315 29.50 0.25 -15.31
C ARG A 315 29.70 1.13 -14.07
N PRO A 316 30.07 2.41 -14.25
CA PRO A 316 30.10 3.40 -13.18
C PRO A 316 28.73 3.60 -12.50
N ALA A 317 28.76 3.92 -11.20
CA ALA A 317 27.57 4.13 -10.38
C ALA A 317 26.93 5.52 -10.62
N ASP A 318 27.73 6.53 -10.94
CA ASP A 318 27.33 7.90 -11.28
C ASP A 318 26.44 8.01 -12.53
N LEU A 319 26.45 6.99 -13.40
CA LEU A 319 25.49 6.88 -14.50
C LEU A 319 24.04 6.71 -14.02
N LEU A 320 23.80 6.27 -12.78
CA LEU A 320 22.45 6.12 -12.21
C LEU A 320 21.78 7.48 -11.98
N GLY A 321 20.45 7.49 -12.05
CA GLY A 321 19.66 8.66 -11.68
C GLY A 321 19.27 8.67 -10.20
N LYS A 322 18.37 9.59 -9.84
CA LYS A 322 17.86 9.79 -8.47
C LYS A 322 16.35 9.57 -8.36
N GLY A 323 15.76 8.85 -9.31
CA GLY A 323 14.33 8.60 -9.38
C GLY A 323 13.94 7.22 -8.87
N ILE A 324 12.68 7.09 -8.46
CA ILE A 324 12.02 5.81 -8.21
C ILE A 324 10.73 5.80 -9.03
N ALA A 325 10.48 4.71 -9.76
CA ALA A 325 9.27 4.54 -10.54
C ALA A 325 8.70 3.12 -10.47
N PHE A 326 7.38 3.03 -10.34
CA PHE A 326 6.62 1.80 -10.36
C PHE A 326 5.94 1.64 -11.71
N HIS A 327 6.04 0.44 -12.27
CA HIS A 327 5.52 0.10 -13.58
C HIS A 327 4.61 -1.12 -13.45
N SER A 328 3.33 -0.95 -13.75
CA SER A 328 2.39 -2.07 -13.73
C SER A 328 2.59 -2.92 -14.97
N ARG A 329 2.80 -4.23 -14.79
CA ARG A 329 2.99 -5.19 -15.88
C ARG A 329 1.98 -6.34 -15.82
N SER A 330 0.90 -6.13 -15.09
CA SER A 330 -0.23 -7.04 -14.99
C SER A 330 -1.52 -6.30 -15.30
N SER A 331 -2.51 -7.01 -15.84
CA SER A 331 -3.88 -6.52 -15.91
C SER A 331 -4.56 -6.52 -14.53
N ILE A 332 -3.95 -7.15 -13.52
CA ILE A 332 -4.43 -7.20 -12.14
C ILE A 332 -4.28 -5.81 -11.51
N PRO A 333 -5.37 -5.18 -11.04
CA PRO A 333 -5.29 -3.97 -10.25
C PRO A 333 -4.39 -4.13 -9.02
N ALA A 334 -3.55 -3.13 -8.79
CA ALA A 334 -2.57 -3.18 -7.72
C ALA A 334 -2.45 -1.84 -7.02
N ARG A 335 -1.90 -1.85 -5.81
CA ARG A 335 -1.69 -0.66 -4.99
C ARG A 335 -0.30 -0.65 -4.38
N ILE A 336 0.30 0.54 -4.37
CA ILE A 336 1.54 0.87 -3.66
C ILE A 336 1.22 1.93 -2.62
N SER A 337 1.66 1.72 -1.38
CA SER A 337 1.49 2.66 -0.26
C SER A 337 2.63 2.52 0.73
N ASN A 338 2.72 3.41 1.72
CA ASN A 338 3.72 3.34 2.80
C ASN A 338 5.16 3.26 2.28
N LEU A 339 5.45 4.00 1.21
CA LEU A 339 6.77 4.11 0.64
C LEU A 339 7.67 4.95 1.54
N SER A 340 8.83 4.42 1.86
CA SER A 340 9.88 5.11 2.59
C SER A 340 11.22 4.96 1.87
N ILE A 341 12.06 5.98 1.97
CA ILE A 341 13.47 5.94 1.55
C ILE A 341 14.29 6.37 2.75
N SER A 342 15.21 5.49 3.16
CA SER A 342 16.13 5.75 4.27
C SER A 342 17.55 5.41 3.85
N LYS A 343 18.53 5.96 4.56
CA LYS A 343 19.90 5.45 4.49
C LYS A 343 19.90 3.98 4.91
N TRP A 344 20.58 3.14 4.14
CA TRP A 344 20.86 1.76 4.47
C TRP A 344 22.31 1.66 4.92
N ASP A 345 22.55 1.05 6.07
CA ASP A 345 23.91 0.81 6.56
C ASP A 345 24.64 -0.17 5.63
N GLY A 346 23.99 -1.27 5.24
CA GLY A 346 24.61 -2.37 4.49
C GLY A 346 24.20 -3.74 5.01
N ALA A 347 23.48 -3.78 6.14
CA ALA A 347 23.11 -5.00 6.80
C ALA A 347 21.98 -5.72 6.07
N LEU A 348 22.07 -7.05 5.98
CA LEU A 348 21.01 -7.91 5.48
C LEU A 348 20.68 -8.98 6.52
N PRO A 349 19.43 -9.44 6.61
CA PRO A 349 19.13 -10.66 7.35
C PRO A 349 19.99 -11.81 6.79
N ASN A 350 20.69 -12.54 7.67
CA ASN A 350 21.66 -13.57 7.28
C ASN A 350 21.11 -14.56 6.23
N SER A 351 21.86 -14.76 5.15
CA SER A 351 21.60 -15.77 4.10
C SER A 351 22.19 -17.15 4.45
N SER A 352 22.88 -17.29 5.58
CA SER A 352 23.60 -18.49 6.03
C SER A 352 22.76 -19.44 6.91
N THR A 353 21.45 -19.47 6.75
CA THR A 353 20.65 -20.62 7.19
C THR A 353 19.96 -21.27 5.99
N ASN A 354 20.69 -22.19 5.35
CA ASN A 354 20.02 -23.40 4.89
C ASN A 354 19.23 -23.99 6.07
N SER A 355 18.05 -24.53 5.76
CA SER A 355 16.99 -25.02 6.66
C SER A 355 16.06 -23.92 7.16
N ASN A 356 14.75 -23.97 6.93
CA ASN A 356 13.82 -24.84 7.64
C ASN A 356 14.01 -24.94 9.17
N ASN A 357 14.86 -24.14 9.81
CA ASN A 357 14.98 -24.08 11.26
C ASN A 357 14.48 -22.73 11.78
N THR A 358 13.21 -22.75 12.17
CA THR A 358 12.66 -22.12 13.38
C THR A 358 13.37 -20.87 13.91
N THR A 359 12.64 -19.76 13.82
CA THR A 359 12.77 -18.51 14.59
C THR A 359 12.55 -18.71 16.09
N LYS A 360 13.41 -19.49 16.74
CA LYS A 360 13.33 -19.76 18.19
C LYS A 360 13.82 -18.59 19.02
N ASP A 361 14.88 -17.93 18.56
CA ASP A 361 15.52 -16.84 19.29
C ASP A 361 15.12 -15.46 18.75
N ASP A 362 15.21 -14.46 19.63
CA ASP A 362 15.18 -13.05 19.27
C ASP A 362 16.48 -12.70 18.52
N TYR A 363 16.38 -11.71 17.63
CA TYR A 363 17.49 -11.28 16.78
C TYR A 363 17.68 -9.77 16.88
N VAL A 364 18.92 -9.34 17.06
CA VAL A 364 19.30 -7.94 17.16
C VAL A 364 20.28 -7.60 16.04
N MET A 365 20.01 -6.50 15.35
CA MET A 365 20.91 -5.83 14.43
C MET A 365 21.43 -4.55 15.09
N PHE A 366 22.73 -4.40 15.15
CA PHE A 366 23.38 -3.18 15.62
C PHE A 366 23.56 -2.15 14.50
N THR A 367 23.85 -0.91 14.87
CA THR A 367 24.09 0.20 13.93
C THR A 367 25.37 0.05 13.12
N ASN A 368 26.31 -0.77 13.60
CA ASN A 368 27.50 -1.19 12.87
C ASN A 368 27.29 -2.46 12.04
N GLU A 369 26.03 -2.91 11.91
CA GLU A 369 25.61 -4.11 11.16
C GLU A 369 25.99 -5.45 11.78
N ASP A 370 26.64 -5.47 12.93
CA ASP A 370 26.84 -6.70 13.67
C ASP A 370 25.49 -7.27 14.13
N THR A 371 25.42 -8.60 14.20
CA THR A 371 24.19 -9.30 14.57
C THR A 371 24.44 -10.26 15.71
N ILE A 372 23.45 -10.35 16.61
CA ILE A 372 23.42 -11.37 17.65
C ILE A 372 22.04 -12.01 17.71
N SER A 373 22.02 -13.29 18.07
CA SER A 373 20.81 -14.04 18.36
C SER A 373 20.83 -14.51 19.81
N GLY A 374 19.66 -14.60 20.42
CA GLY A 374 19.50 -14.95 21.82
C GLY A 374 18.14 -14.54 22.35
N ASN A 375 18.04 -14.29 23.64
CA ASN A 375 16.80 -13.95 24.32
C ASN A 375 16.84 -12.51 24.82
N LEU A 376 15.94 -11.67 24.33
CA LEU A 376 15.76 -10.33 24.87
C LEU A 376 15.17 -10.44 26.29
N ILE A 377 15.91 -10.04 27.32
CA ILE A 377 15.41 -10.15 28.70
C ILE A 377 14.56 -8.93 29.05
N GLY A 378 15.06 -7.73 28.73
CA GLY A 378 14.34 -6.49 28.99
C GLY A 378 15.06 -5.27 28.44
N ILE A 379 14.38 -4.13 28.50
CA ILE A 379 14.93 -2.81 28.19
C ILE A 379 14.56 -1.90 29.34
N GLU A 380 15.54 -1.21 29.92
CA GLU A 380 15.30 -0.24 30.99
C GLU A 380 16.37 0.87 30.91
N LYS A 381 15.96 2.14 31.09
CA LYS A 381 16.86 3.31 31.10
C LYS A 381 17.82 3.36 29.89
N GLY A 382 17.32 3.00 28.70
CA GLY A 382 18.12 3.02 27.47
C GLY A 382 19.14 1.89 27.34
N VAL A 383 19.09 0.87 28.21
CA VAL A 383 19.96 -0.31 28.13
C VAL A 383 19.10 -1.55 27.89
N MET A 384 19.44 -2.31 26.87
CA MET A 384 18.88 -3.61 26.55
C MET A 384 19.68 -4.71 27.24
N LYS A 385 19.01 -5.56 28.01
CA LYS A 385 19.60 -6.79 28.57
C LYS A 385 19.30 -7.94 27.62
N PHE A 386 20.35 -8.56 27.09
CA PHE A 386 20.21 -9.60 26.07
C PHE A 386 21.02 -10.83 26.44
N LYS A 387 20.38 -12.00 26.51
CA LYS A 387 21.01 -13.26 26.89
C LYS A 387 21.34 -14.09 25.65
N THR A 388 22.63 -14.27 25.40
CA THR A 388 23.15 -15.20 24.39
C THR A 388 23.39 -16.59 25.02
N GLU A 389 23.82 -17.56 24.23
CA GLU A 389 24.25 -18.88 24.73
C GLU A 389 25.44 -18.80 25.70
N PHE A 390 26.28 -17.76 25.56
CA PHE A 390 27.53 -17.62 26.32
C PHE A 390 27.41 -16.69 27.53
N ALA A 391 26.62 -15.61 27.42
CA ALA A 391 26.52 -14.58 28.46
C ALA A 391 25.25 -13.72 28.34
N GLU A 392 24.87 -13.09 29.45
CA GLU A 392 23.94 -11.96 29.47
C GLU A 392 24.70 -10.65 29.30
N LEU A 393 24.34 -9.87 28.28
CA LEU A 393 25.04 -8.68 27.86
C LEU A 393 24.17 -7.42 28.08
N PRO A 394 24.69 -6.39 28.74
CA PRO A 394 24.10 -5.06 28.72
C PRO A 394 24.49 -4.34 27.43
N ILE A 395 23.51 -3.90 26.66
CA ILE A 395 23.69 -3.28 25.34
C ILE A 395 23.04 -1.90 25.35
N PRO A 396 23.78 -0.81 25.09
CA PRO A 396 23.19 0.52 24.91
C PRO A 396 22.21 0.56 23.73
N LEU A 397 20.99 1.01 23.96
CA LEU A 397 19.92 0.96 22.95
C LEU A 397 20.18 1.88 21.74
N ASN A 398 21.06 2.87 21.86
CA ASN A 398 21.54 3.73 20.77
C ASN A 398 22.51 3.04 19.81
N THR A 399 23.00 1.85 20.15
CA THR A 399 23.76 0.98 19.25
C THR A 399 22.87 -0.02 18.53
N VAL A 400 21.58 -0.10 18.89
CA VAL A 400 20.63 -1.04 18.31
C VAL A 400 19.91 -0.38 17.14
N ASN A 401 20.02 -0.97 15.96
CA ASN A 401 19.28 -0.55 14.79
C ASN A 401 17.89 -1.21 14.79
N TYR A 402 17.82 -2.51 15.03
CA TYR A 402 16.59 -3.27 14.89
C TYR A 402 16.55 -4.51 15.79
N ILE A 403 15.37 -4.84 16.30
CA ILE A 403 15.08 -6.08 17.04
C ILE A 403 13.95 -6.83 16.35
N HIS A 404 14.19 -8.08 15.96
CA HIS A 404 13.18 -9.05 15.53
C HIS A 404 12.86 -10.01 16.67
N MET A 405 11.58 -10.14 17.01
CA MET A 405 11.15 -11.09 18.03
C MET A 405 11.06 -12.52 17.47
N ALA A 406 11.42 -13.51 18.29
CA ALA A 406 11.26 -14.93 18.00
C ALA A 406 9.81 -15.27 17.64
N LYS A 407 9.55 -15.96 16.51
CA LYS A 407 8.16 -16.24 16.11
C LYS A 407 7.45 -17.21 17.05
N GLU A 408 8.17 -18.09 17.73
CA GLU A 408 7.55 -19.01 18.69
C GLU A 408 7.01 -18.29 19.93
N ASN A 409 7.50 -17.09 20.21
CA ASN A 409 6.99 -16.20 21.25
C ASN A 409 5.86 -15.30 20.74
N LEU A 410 5.56 -15.30 19.44
CA LEU A 410 4.48 -14.49 18.88
C LEU A 410 3.13 -15.18 19.07
N ARG A 411 2.12 -14.39 19.45
CA ARG A 411 0.75 -14.86 19.69
C ARG A 411 -0.22 -13.98 18.93
N ASN A 412 -0.77 -14.48 17.82
CA ASN A 412 -1.73 -13.76 16.99
C ASN A 412 -2.91 -13.28 17.84
N PRO A 413 -3.15 -11.95 17.92
CA PRO A 413 -4.30 -11.45 18.64
C PRO A 413 -5.59 -11.88 17.95
N ILE A 414 -6.58 -12.31 18.73
CA ILE A 414 -7.93 -12.56 18.22
C ILE A 414 -8.62 -11.21 18.03
N ILE A 415 -8.79 -10.80 16.78
CA ILE A 415 -9.47 -9.55 16.43
C ILE A 415 -10.97 -9.81 16.35
N SER A 416 -11.75 -9.05 17.12
CA SER A 416 -13.20 -9.13 17.14
C SER A 416 -13.81 -8.64 15.82
N SER A 417 -14.96 -9.17 15.45
CA SER A 417 -15.74 -8.69 14.30
C SER A 417 -16.21 -7.24 14.46
N LYS A 418 -16.28 -6.74 15.71
CA LYS A 418 -16.58 -5.35 16.04
C LYS A 418 -15.36 -4.43 16.02
N SER A 419 -14.15 -4.98 15.85
CA SER A 419 -12.94 -4.17 15.77
C SER A 419 -12.92 -3.34 14.49
N VAL A 420 -12.50 -2.10 14.65
CA VAL A 420 -12.19 -1.17 13.57
C VAL A 420 -10.68 -1.08 13.41
N ARG A 421 -10.25 -0.55 12.26
CA ARG A 421 -8.85 -0.19 12.04
C ARG A 421 -8.76 1.31 11.81
N ALA A 422 -8.10 1.98 12.73
CA ALA A 422 -7.83 3.39 12.60
C ALA A 422 -6.45 3.64 11.99
N THR A 423 -6.39 4.60 11.08
CA THR A 423 -5.15 5.26 10.67
C THR A 423 -5.14 6.62 11.33
N LEU A 424 -4.12 6.87 12.14
CA LEU A 424 -3.87 8.13 12.81
C LEU A 424 -2.95 8.99 11.92
N LEU A 425 -2.66 10.20 12.37
CA LEU A 425 -1.57 11.01 11.83
C LEU A 425 -0.25 10.23 11.91
N ASP A 426 0.73 10.63 11.09
CA ASP A 426 2.04 9.98 10.96
C ASP A 426 1.96 8.50 10.52
N ASP A 427 0.88 8.14 9.82
CA ASP A 427 0.58 6.80 9.30
C ASP A 427 0.59 5.68 10.37
N ILE A 428 0.40 6.07 11.64
CA ILE A 428 0.18 5.15 12.74
C ILE A 428 -1.08 4.36 12.46
N ARG A 429 -1.03 3.05 12.65
CA ARG A 429 -2.16 2.17 12.39
C ARG A 429 -2.43 1.32 13.61
N ILE A 430 -3.66 1.38 14.09
CA ILE A 430 -4.12 0.64 15.27
C ILE A 430 -5.43 -0.08 14.97
N THR A 431 -5.56 -1.29 15.48
CA THR A 431 -6.78 -2.10 15.37
C THR A 431 -7.33 -2.36 16.78
N GLY A 432 -8.63 -2.10 16.98
CA GLY A 432 -9.32 -2.27 18.25
C GLY A 432 -10.81 -1.98 18.16
N GLU A 433 -11.55 -2.22 19.25
CA GLU A 433 -12.95 -1.82 19.38
C GLU A 433 -13.04 -0.42 19.99
N ILE A 434 -13.83 0.46 19.38
CA ILE A 434 -14.19 1.75 19.98
C ILE A 434 -15.16 1.47 21.13
N LYS A 435 -14.79 1.88 22.34
CA LYS A 435 -15.64 1.78 23.54
C LYS A 435 -16.40 3.08 23.80
N SER A 436 -15.74 4.21 23.60
CA SER A 436 -16.36 5.54 23.63
C SER A 436 -15.59 6.50 22.74
N TRP A 437 -16.30 7.52 22.24
CA TRP A 437 -15.72 8.63 21.51
C TRP A 437 -16.34 9.92 22.03
N GLU A 438 -15.54 10.69 22.74
CA GLU A 438 -15.86 12.04 23.22
C GLU A 438 -15.04 13.06 22.42
N LYS A 439 -15.30 14.35 22.64
CA LYS A 439 -14.77 15.42 21.78
C LYS A 439 -13.25 15.38 21.60
N ASP A 440 -12.49 15.09 22.64
CA ASP A 440 -11.03 15.06 22.65
C ASP A 440 -10.43 13.67 22.87
N LYS A 441 -11.24 12.68 23.22
CA LYS A 441 -10.78 11.37 23.72
C LYS A 441 -11.53 10.22 23.08
N VAL A 442 -10.75 9.24 22.64
CA VAL A 442 -11.25 7.96 22.11
C VAL A 442 -10.75 6.84 22.98
N LYS A 443 -11.67 6.11 23.61
CA LYS A 443 -11.33 4.91 24.35
C LYS A 443 -11.38 3.72 23.41
N LEU A 444 -10.23 3.09 23.16
CA LEU A 444 -10.11 1.87 22.37
C LEU A 444 -9.75 0.68 23.25
N SER A 445 -10.28 -0.48 22.91
CA SER A 445 -9.88 -1.77 23.47
C SER A 445 -9.25 -2.64 22.40
N SER A 446 -8.08 -3.22 22.65
CA SER A 446 -7.43 -4.14 21.73
C SER A 446 -6.76 -5.30 22.48
N PRO A 447 -6.76 -6.52 21.94
CA PRO A 447 -6.00 -7.63 22.50
C PRO A 447 -4.49 -7.35 22.62
N VAL A 448 -3.94 -6.37 21.88
CA VAL A 448 -2.50 -6.05 21.92
C VAL A 448 -2.12 -5.00 22.96
N PHE A 449 -3.05 -4.15 23.39
CA PHE A 449 -2.77 -3.06 24.34
C PHE A 449 -3.78 -2.91 25.49
N GLY A 450 -4.76 -3.81 25.58
CA GLY A 450 -5.86 -3.68 26.54
C GLY A 450 -6.73 -2.48 26.20
N GLU A 451 -7.21 -1.78 27.23
CA GLU A 451 -7.90 -0.49 27.06
C GLU A 451 -6.90 0.67 27.12
N ALA A 452 -7.01 1.60 26.17
CA ALA A 452 -6.20 2.82 26.14
C ALA A 452 -7.03 4.00 25.63
N ILE A 453 -6.66 5.21 26.08
CA ILE A 453 -7.30 6.46 25.68
C ILE A 453 -6.38 7.17 24.69
N PHE A 454 -6.95 7.60 23.58
CA PHE A 454 -6.27 8.26 22.49
C PHE A 454 -6.82 9.68 22.31
N ASN A 455 -5.98 10.61 21.87
CA ASN A 455 -6.44 11.92 21.42
C ASN A 455 -7.30 11.74 20.15
N ALA A 456 -8.55 12.20 20.17
CA ALA A 456 -9.48 12.10 19.05
C ALA A 456 -8.96 12.78 17.77
N ASN A 457 -8.26 13.90 17.93
CA ASN A 457 -7.69 14.66 16.81
C ASN A 457 -6.49 13.96 16.16
N ALA A 458 -5.99 12.87 16.76
CA ALA A 458 -4.97 12.05 16.11
C ALA A 458 -5.55 11.17 15.00
N PHE A 459 -6.86 10.92 14.95
CA PHE A 459 -7.47 10.00 14.00
C PHE A 459 -7.71 10.66 12.65
N LYS A 460 -7.29 10.00 11.57
CA LYS A 460 -7.50 10.45 10.19
C LYS A 460 -8.60 9.67 9.49
N THR A 461 -8.52 8.34 9.59
CA THR A 461 -9.51 7.44 8.98
C THR A 461 -9.80 6.26 9.88
N ILE A 462 -11.02 5.75 9.81
CA ILE A 462 -11.44 4.55 10.52
C ILE A 462 -12.12 3.62 9.53
N GLU A 463 -11.54 2.44 9.33
CA GLU A 463 -12.13 1.36 8.57
C GLU A 463 -13.00 0.51 9.49
N PHE A 464 -14.27 0.36 9.12
CA PHE A 464 -15.22 -0.52 9.77
C PHE A 464 -15.35 -1.83 9.00
N ASN A 465 -15.88 -2.86 9.67
CA ASN A 465 -16.24 -4.13 9.04
C ASN A 465 -15.09 -4.76 8.23
N LEU A 466 -13.91 -4.91 8.86
CA LEU A 466 -12.61 -5.22 8.22
C LEU A 466 -12.56 -6.49 7.35
N GLY A 467 -13.53 -7.41 7.50
CA GLY A 467 -13.63 -8.64 6.70
C GLY A 467 -14.79 -8.64 5.69
N LYS A 468 -15.61 -7.59 5.61
CA LYS A 468 -16.76 -7.54 4.70
C LYS A 468 -16.32 -7.07 3.29
N PRO A 469 -16.82 -7.73 2.22
CA PRO A 469 -16.66 -7.21 0.86
C PRO A 469 -17.23 -5.79 0.74
N ARG A 470 -16.57 -4.94 -0.04
CA ARG A 470 -17.00 -3.54 -0.26
C ARG A 470 -17.51 -3.38 -1.69
N THR A 471 -18.69 -2.81 -1.85
CA THR A 471 -19.23 -2.47 -3.17
C THR A 471 -18.77 -1.06 -3.55
N THR A 472 -18.48 -0.86 -4.82
CA THR A 472 -18.19 0.47 -5.35
C THR A 472 -19.50 1.05 -5.86
N ALA A 473 -19.90 2.25 -5.41
CA ALA A 473 -21.06 2.98 -5.91
C ALA A 473 -20.87 3.33 -7.40
N SER A 474 -21.05 2.35 -8.27
CA SER A 474 -20.99 2.41 -9.72
C SER A 474 -21.50 1.08 -10.30
N SER A 475 -22.71 0.68 -9.89
CA SER A 475 -23.50 -0.32 -10.63
C SER A 475 -24.99 -0.26 -10.24
N LEU A 476 -25.60 0.92 -10.35
CA LEU A 476 -26.99 0.97 -10.79
C LEU A 476 -26.93 1.28 -12.28
N SER A 477 -26.64 0.26 -13.08
CA SER A 477 -27.04 0.30 -14.48
C SER A 477 -28.56 0.11 -14.48
N PRO A 478 -29.36 1.02 -15.04
CA PRO A 478 -30.73 0.66 -15.38
C PRO A 478 -30.61 -0.56 -16.30
N THR A 479 -31.20 -1.69 -15.93
CA THR A 479 -31.34 -2.81 -16.85
C THR A 479 -31.94 -2.24 -18.14
N PRO A 480 -31.27 -2.33 -19.31
CA PRO A 480 -31.92 -1.95 -20.55
C PRO A 480 -33.12 -2.88 -20.68
N ALA A 481 -34.32 -2.32 -20.75
CA ALA A 481 -35.50 -3.06 -21.18
C ALA A 481 -35.11 -3.74 -22.50
N ARG A 482 -35.14 -5.07 -22.49
CA ARG A 482 -34.76 -5.90 -23.63
C ARG A 482 -35.68 -5.50 -24.77
N SER A 483 -35.15 -4.83 -25.80
CA SER A 483 -35.87 -4.57 -27.05
C SER A 483 -36.05 -5.89 -27.78
N GLY A 484 -37.04 -6.67 -27.35
CA GLY A 484 -37.58 -7.77 -28.13
C GLY A 484 -38.57 -7.20 -29.12
N THR A 485 -38.30 -7.43 -30.40
CA THR A 485 -39.27 -7.31 -31.48
C THR A 485 -40.56 -8.03 -31.09
N VAL A 486 -41.63 -7.25 -30.92
CA VAL A 486 -42.98 -7.76 -30.68
C VAL A 486 -43.47 -8.37 -31.99
N ASN A 487 -43.47 -9.69 -32.08
CA ASN A 487 -44.37 -10.39 -33.00
C ASN A 487 -45.74 -10.38 -32.35
N ALA A 488 -46.67 -9.65 -32.96
CA ALA A 488 -48.06 -9.60 -32.56
C ALA A 488 -48.69 -10.99 -32.71
N GLN A 489 -48.99 -11.65 -31.58
CA GLN A 489 -50.19 -12.46 -31.39
C GLN A 489 -50.20 -13.11 -29.99
N LYS A 490 -51.35 -12.99 -29.31
CA LYS A 490 -51.81 -13.64 -28.07
C LYS A 490 -51.42 -12.98 -26.73
N ILE A 491 -52.35 -12.16 -26.25
CA ILE A 491 -52.63 -11.86 -24.83
C ILE A 491 -53.59 -12.96 -24.33
N PRO A 492 -53.36 -13.59 -23.15
CA PRO A 492 -54.25 -13.30 -22.02
C PRO A 492 -53.61 -13.37 -20.61
N ALA A 493 -54.31 -12.74 -19.65
CA ALA A 493 -54.26 -12.92 -18.20
C ALA A 493 -53.41 -11.96 -17.34
N ILE A 494 -53.61 -10.65 -17.50
CA ILE A 494 -53.58 -9.69 -16.36
C ILE A 494 -54.83 -8.80 -16.44
N GLU A 495 -55.99 -9.44 -16.45
CA GLU A 495 -57.30 -8.79 -16.28
C GLU A 495 -58.15 -9.58 -15.26
N ILE A 496 -57.50 -10.21 -14.27
CA ILE A 496 -58.19 -11.00 -13.24
C ILE A 496 -57.89 -10.49 -11.82
N LEU A 497 -56.75 -9.81 -11.57
CA LEU A 497 -56.43 -9.35 -10.21
C LEU A 497 -56.91 -7.92 -9.86
N ARG A 498 -57.41 -7.14 -10.84
CA ARG A 498 -57.96 -5.78 -10.59
C ARG A 498 -59.46 -5.73 -10.36
N GLN A 499 -60.22 -6.80 -10.64
CA GLN A 499 -61.66 -6.86 -10.37
C GLN A 499 -62.04 -7.54 -9.03
N GLN A 500 -61.06 -8.04 -8.26
CA GLN A 500 -61.32 -8.76 -7.01
C GLN A 500 -61.18 -7.91 -5.73
N ILE A 501 -60.72 -6.66 -5.81
CA ILE A 501 -60.58 -5.75 -4.65
C ILE A 501 -61.70 -4.68 -4.59
N GLN A 502 -62.58 -4.59 -5.59
CA GLN A 502 -63.74 -3.66 -5.58
C GLN A 502 -65.08 -4.28 -5.16
N ARG A 503 -65.10 -5.48 -4.57
CA ARG A 503 -66.36 -6.18 -4.21
C ARG A 503 -66.65 -6.38 -2.72
N GLU A 504 -65.94 -5.73 -1.79
CA GLU A 504 -66.28 -5.77 -0.35
C GLU A 504 -66.57 -4.40 0.27
N VAL A 505 -67.49 -3.65 -0.32
CA VAL A 505 -68.27 -2.65 0.44
C VAL A 505 -69.75 -2.86 0.13
N ARG A 506 -70.47 -3.52 1.04
CA ARG A 506 -71.94 -3.60 1.00
C ARG A 506 -72.55 -2.27 1.49
N PRO A 507 -73.70 -1.84 0.96
CA PRO A 507 -74.29 -0.53 1.23
C PRO A 507 -75.16 -0.52 2.50
N ILE A 508 -75.14 0.60 3.24
CA ILE A 508 -76.21 0.96 4.18
C ILE A 508 -77.30 1.69 3.37
N LYS A 509 -78.52 1.12 3.33
CA LYS A 509 -79.71 1.78 2.79
C LYS A 509 -80.21 2.84 3.78
N LYS A 510 -80.41 4.06 3.28
CA LYS A 510 -81.20 5.10 3.96
C LYS A 510 -82.68 4.70 3.97
N ARG A 511 -83.32 4.84 5.13
CA ARG A 511 -84.67 5.39 5.26
C ARG A 511 -84.59 6.53 6.26
#